data_AF-A0A1H7P018-F1
#
_entry.id   AF-A0A1H7P018-F1
#
_cell.length_a   1.000
_cell.length_b   1.000
_cell.length_c   1.000
_cell.angle_alpha   90.00
_cell.angle_beta   90.00
_cell.angle_gamma   90.00
#
_symmetry.space_group_name_H-M   'P 1'
#
loop_
_entity.id
_entity.type
_entity.pdbx_description
1 polymer ?
#
loop_
_entity_poly.entity_id
_entity_poly.type
_entity_poly.pdbx_seq_one_letter_code
_entity_poly.pdbx_strand_id
1 'polypeptide(L)'
;MFQGCSELKTLTLGEKFTEITEEMDLHSYNGWANANEPTKRISGEHENAVIKNEGKNTYIRIRRVPYVYYLRYPTNIKVEYSENYHQVRITWDKVEGADRYGIAVYLAGKWRIQTSKITETTYTSPKNLTPGKTYKVAIAARVNGKWDTANAIKNAVTCTIGDNNSYVKPDREIKYGSELYVIDDEVTMYLGPDTSYGKVTT
;
A
#
# COMPACT_ATOMS: atom_id res chain seq x y z
N MET A 1 -29.02 14.85 -5.86
CA MET A 1 -29.36 14.35 -7.23
C MET A 1 -29.49 12.83 -7.26
N PHE A 2 -28.58 12.08 -6.64
CA PHE A 2 -28.55 10.62 -6.58
C PHE A 2 -29.03 10.07 -5.22
N GLN A 3 -29.70 10.90 -4.42
CA GLN A 3 -30.28 10.49 -3.15
C GLN A 3 -31.23 9.30 -3.38
N GLY A 4 -31.01 8.21 -2.65
CA GLY A 4 -31.79 6.97 -2.80
C GLY A 4 -31.32 6.02 -3.92
N CYS A 5 -30.33 6.40 -4.73
CA CYS A 5 -29.76 5.55 -5.79
C CYS A 5 -28.72 4.55 -5.25
N SER A 6 -29.05 3.84 -4.16
CA SER A 6 -28.09 2.97 -3.44
C SER A 6 -27.60 1.77 -4.24
N GLU A 7 -28.39 1.34 -5.24
CA GLU A 7 -28.09 0.19 -6.11
C GLU A 7 -27.41 0.58 -7.42
N LEU A 8 -27.13 1.87 -7.63
CA LEU A 8 -26.49 2.34 -8.85
C LEU A 8 -25.10 1.71 -8.99
N LYS A 9 -24.86 1.13 -10.16
CA LYS A 9 -23.64 0.37 -10.49
C LYS A 9 -22.82 1.00 -11.61
N THR A 10 -23.48 1.82 -12.44
CA THR A 10 -22.91 2.46 -13.62
C THR A 10 -23.53 3.84 -13.76
N LEU A 11 -22.74 4.82 -14.16
CA LEU A 11 -23.14 6.21 -14.37
C LEU A 11 -22.45 6.73 -15.64
N THR A 12 -23.21 7.21 -16.61
CA THR A 12 -22.66 7.84 -17.81
C THR A 12 -22.90 9.33 -17.75
N LEU A 13 -21.83 10.11 -17.85
CA LEU A 13 -21.86 11.57 -17.87
C LEU A 13 -21.52 12.04 -19.28
N GLY A 14 -22.33 12.97 -19.79
CA GLY A 14 -22.08 13.63 -21.07
C GLY A 14 -21.08 14.78 -20.93
N GLU A 15 -20.61 15.27 -22.08
CA GLU A 15 -19.56 16.29 -22.17
C GLU A 15 -19.87 17.61 -21.44
N LYS A 16 -21.15 17.96 -21.31
CA LYS A 16 -21.60 19.18 -20.62
C LYS A 16 -21.64 19.04 -19.10
N PHE A 17 -21.52 17.83 -18.57
CA PHE A 17 -21.61 17.57 -17.14
C PHE A 17 -20.20 17.41 -16.59
N THR A 18 -19.63 18.47 -16.03
CA THR A 18 -18.19 18.55 -15.74
C THR A 18 -17.80 17.94 -14.39
N GLU A 19 -18.75 17.74 -13.48
CA GLU A 19 -18.44 17.18 -12.16
C GLU A 19 -19.66 16.60 -11.42
N ILE A 20 -19.41 15.60 -10.58
CA ILE A 20 -20.27 15.19 -9.48
C ILE A 20 -19.72 15.85 -8.22
N THR A 21 -20.53 16.66 -7.55
CA THR A 21 -20.19 17.29 -6.27
C THR A 21 -20.75 16.47 -5.10
N GLU A 22 -20.26 16.76 -3.89
CA GLU A 22 -20.73 16.10 -2.66
C GLU A 22 -22.24 16.27 -2.43
N GLU A 23 -22.77 17.44 -2.77
CA GLU A 23 -24.19 17.81 -2.69
C GLU A 23 -25.10 17.01 -3.63
N MET A 24 -24.52 16.32 -4.61
CA MET A 24 -25.29 15.48 -5.52
C MET A 24 -25.68 14.15 -4.88
N ASP A 25 -25.15 13.79 -3.71
CA ASP A 25 -25.50 12.59 -2.93
C ASP A 25 -25.29 11.27 -3.67
N LEU A 26 -24.26 11.20 -4.52
CA LEU A 26 -23.84 9.93 -5.10
C LEU A 26 -23.03 9.16 -4.08
N HIS A 27 -23.60 8.18 -3.38
CA HIS A 27 -22.83 7.42 -2.39
C HIS A 27 -21.57 6.77 -3.00
N SER A 28 -20.44 6.98 -2.32
CA SER A 28 -19.15 6.41 -2.71
C SER A 28 -19.13 4.91 -2.47
N TYR A 29 -19.64 4.41 -1.34
CA TYR A 29 -19.43 3.03 -0.89
C TYR A 29 -17.94 2.64 -0.93
N ASN A 30 -17.55 1.75 -1.84
CA ASN A 30 -16.15 1.35 -2.10
C ASN A 30 -15.43 2.28 -3.10
N GLY A 31 -16.15 3.20 -3.72
CA GLY A 31 -15.68 4.16 -4.71
C GLY A 31 -16.24 3.91 -6.11
N TRP A 32 -15.99 4.90 -6.96
CA TRP A 32 -16.22 4.83 -8.40
C TRP A 32 -14.90 4.87 -9.15
N ALA A 33 -14.87 4.25 -10.32
CA ALA A 33 -13.76 4.25 -11.26
C ALA A 33 -14.27 4.58 -12.66
N ASN A 34 -13.41 5.10 -13.54
CA ASN A 34 -13.73 5.19 -14.96
C ASN A 34 -13.79 3.76 -15.55
N ALA A 35 -14.75 3.46 -16.41
CA ALA A 35 -14.86 2.15 -17.06
C ALA A 35 -13.61 1.78 -17.88
N ASN A 36 -12.86 2.77 -18.37
CA ASN A 36 -11.61 2.59 -19.11
C ASN A 36 -10.40 2.36 -18.19
N GLU A 37 -10.49 2.74 -16.91
CA GLU A 37 -9.47 2.52 -15.88
C GLU A 37 -10.14 1.93 -14.62
N PRO A 38 -10.75 0.73 -14.69
CA PRO A 38 -11.69 0.23 -13.69
C PRO A 38 -11.06 -0.05 -12.32
N THR A 39 -9.73 -0.12 -12.26
CA THR A 39 -8.97 -0.28 -11.02
C THR A 39 -8.72 1.04 -10.31
N LYS A 40 -8.73 2.16 -11.02
CA LYS A 40 -8.38 3.48 -10.49
C LYS A 40 -9.59 4.17 -9.89
N ARG A 41 -9.61 4.29 -8.56
CA ARG A 41 -10.67 5.02 -7.85
C ARG A 41 -10.53 6.52 -8.11
N ILE A 42 -11.64 7.15 -8.48
CA ILE A 42 -11.70 8.57 -8.87
C ILE A 42 -12.71 9.39 -8.05
N SER A 43 -13.46 8.74 -7.15
CA SER A 43 -14.56 9.38 -6.40
C SER A 43 -14.17 10.13 -5.12
N GLY A 44 -12.88 10.20 -4.77
CA GLY A 44 -12.43 10.75 -3.47
C GLY A 44 -12.91 9.92 -2.26
N GLU A 45 -12.30 10.07 -1.09
CA GLU A 45 -12.53 9.20 0.11
C GLU A 45 -13.77 9.56 0.97
N HIS A 46 -14.62 10.46 0.49
CA HIS A 46 -15.81 10.93 1.23
C HIS A 46 -16.98 9.92 1.17
N GLU A 47 -17.96 10.10 2.05
CA GLU A 47 -19.20 9.28 2.08
C GLU A 47 -19.95 9.38 0.74
N ASN A 48 -19.97 10.58 0.16
CA ASN A 48 -20.43 10.87 -1.18
C ASN A 48 -19.26 11.00 -2.15
N ALA A 49 -19.49 10.62 -3.40
CA ALA A 49 -18.51 10.61 -4.47
C ALA A 49 -18.36 12.01 -5.04
N VAL A 50 -17.11 12.45 -5.17
CA VAL A 50 -16.74 13.67 -5.89
C VAL A 50 -15.96 13.24 -7.12
N ILE A 51 -16.46 13.56 -8.31
CA ILE A 51 -15.92 13.07 -9.58
C ILE A 51 -15.77 14.25 -10.54
N LYS A 52 -14.56 14.48 -11.07
CA LYS A 52 -14.38 15.37 -12.22
C LYS A 52 -14.59 14.60 -13.52
N ASN A 53 -15.29 15.21 -14.47
CA ASN A 53 -15.58 14.62 -15.77
C ASN A 53 -15.11 15.53 -16.91
N GLU A 54 -14.29 14.97 -17.79
CA GLU A 54 -13.79 15.64 -19.00
C GLU A 54 -14.28 14.85 -20.21
N GLY A 55 -15.21 15.43 -20.97
CA GLY A 55 -15.85 14.77 -22.10
C GLY A 55 -16.93 13.77 -21.69
N LYS A 56 -17.18 12.79 -22.54
CA LYS A 56 -18.18 11.74 -22.29
C LYS A 56 -17.52 10.54 -21.63
N ASN A 57 -17.88 10.24 -20.38
CA ASN A 57 -17.33 9.11 -19.64
C ASN A 57 -18.42 8.21 -19.07
N THR A 58 -18.05 6.94 -18.89
CA THR A 58 -18.85 5.99 -18.10
C THR A 58 -18.05 5.59 -16.88
N TYR A 59 -18.68 5.72 -15.72
CA TYR A 59 -18.13 5.36 -14.42
C TYR A 59 -18.82 4.10 -13.92
N ILE A 60 -18.05 3.24 -13.28
CA ILE A 60 -18.52 2.01 -12.68
C ILE A 60 -18.24 2.03 -11.18
N ARG A 61 -19.18 1.47 -10.41
CA ARG A 61 -19.00 1.28 -8.98
C ARG A 61 -18.03 0.15 -8.73
N ILE A 62 -17.05 0.37 -7.86
CA ILE A 62 -16.03 -0.61 -7.51
C ILE A 62 -16.68 -1.72 -6.67
N ARG A 63 -17.01 -2.85 -7.30
CA ARG A 63 -17.66 -4.00 -6.62
C ARG A 63 -16.69 -4.84 -5.82
N ARG A 64 -15.46 -4.96 -6.31
CA ARG A 64 -14.32 -5.53 -5.61
C ARG A 64 -13.21 -4.52 -5.78
N VAL A 65 -12.80 -3.92 -4.68
CA VAL A 65 -11.55 -3.15 -4.65
C VAL A 65 -10.50 -4.16 -5.10
N PRO A 66 -9.79 -3.96 -6.23
CA PRO A 66 -8.55 -4.70 -6.40
C PRO A 66 -7.76 -4.34 -5.16
N TYR A 67 -7.42 -5.32 -4.31
CA TYR A 67 -6.81 -5.13 -2.99
C TYR A 67 -5.56 -4.22 -3.02
N VAL A 68 -5.07 -3.95 -4.23
CA VAL A 68 -4.04 -3.04 -4.67
C VAL A 68 -4.38 -1.54 -4.45
N TYR A 69 -5.64 -1.10 -4.43
CA TYR A 69 -5.90 0.34 -4.58
C TYR A 69 -5.89 1.22 -3.32
N TYR A 70 -5.74 0.66 -2.12
CA TYR A 70 -5.31 1.44 -0.94
C TYR A 70 -4.56 0.53 0.02
N LEU A 71 -3.36 0.10 -0.35
CA LEU A 71 -2.43 -0.44 0.64
C LEU A 71 -2.11 0.68 1.62
N ARG A 72 -2.81 0.73 2.76
CA ARG A 72 -2.60 1.72 3.83
C ARG A 72 -1.39 1.39 4.71
N TYR A 73 -0.49 0.54 4.22
CA TYR A 73 0.69 0.11 4.95
C TYR A 73 1.90 0.06 4.00
N PRO A 74 3.11 0.33 4.52
CA PRO A 74 4.33 0.30 3.74
C PRO A 74 4.63 -1.06 3.11
N THR A 75 5.10 -1.05 1.87
CA THR A 75 5.57 -2.23 1.12
C THR A 75 7.02 -2.05 0.69
N ASN A 76 7.62 -3.12 0.14
CA ASN A 76 9.01 -3.12 -0.33
C ASN A 76 9.99 -2.62 0.74
N ILE A 77 9.79 -3.08 1.98
CA ILE A 77 10.60 -2.63 3.11
C ILE A 77 12.01 -3.21 2.95
N LYS A 78 13.00 -2.33 2.84
CA LYS A 78 14.42 -2.70 2.77
C LYS A 78 15.12 -2.29 4.04
N VAL A 79 16.09 -3.09 4.46
CA VAL A 79 16.86 -2.91 5.68
C VAL A 79 18.33 -2.92 5.30
N GLU A 80 19.04 -1.84 5.63
CA GLU A 80 20.47 -1.68 5.40
C GLU A 80 21.17 -1.49 6.74
N TYR A 81 22.29 -2.18 6.94
CA TYR A 81 23.09 -2.07 8.15
C TYR A 81 24.36 -1.27 7.89
N SER A 82 24.67 -0.34 8.78
CA SER A 82 25.94 0.40 8.79
C SER A 82 26.83 -0.13 9.90
N GLU A 83 27.88 -0.86 9.52
CA GLU A 83 28.92 -1.32 10.45
C GLU A 83 29.63 -0.16 11.16
N ASN A 84 29.97 0.91 10.44
CA ASN A 84 30.71 2.04 11.02
C ASN A 84 29.97 2.76 12.16
N TYR A 85 28.63 2.76 12.14
CA TYR A 85 27.81 3.43 13.14
C TYR A 85 26.99 2.49 14.01
N HIS A 86 27.05 1.18 13.73
CA HIS A 86 26.14 0.17 14.25
C HIS A 86 24.66 0.65 14.18
N GLN A 87 24.23 1.05 12.99
CA GLN A 87 22.88 1.60 12.72
C GLN A 87 22.15 0.81 11.66
N VAL A 88 20.82 0.87 11.70
CA VAL A 88 19.96 0.33 10.65
C VAL A 88 19.25 1.47 9.95
N ARG A 89 19.30 1.48 8.62
CA ARG A 89 18.45 2.29 7.76
C ARG A 89 17.35 1.41 7.18
N ILE A 90 16.12 1.90 7.23
CA ILE A 90 14.94 1.23 6.72
C ILE A 90 14.30 2.13 5.69
N THR A 91 14.01 1.61 4.51
CA THR A 91 13.32 2.32 3.43
C THR A 91 12.10 1.53 2.97
N TRP A 92 11.10 2.21 2.40
CA TRP A 92 9.87 1.60 1.90
C TRP A 92 9.28 2.39 0.74
N ASP A 93 8.32 1.80 0.03
CA ASP A 93 7.58 2.52 -1.02
C ASP A 93 6.57 3.48 -0.39
N LYS A 94 6.37 4.65 -1.02
CA LYS A 94 5.39 5.64 -0.56
C LYS A 94 3.98 5.05 -0.58
N VAL A 95 3.30 5.10 0.56
CA VAL A 95 1.89 4.80 0.68
C VAL A 95 1.07 5.98 0.16
N GLU A 96 0.22 5.73 -0.83
CA GLU A 96 -0.64 6.76 -1.42
C GLU A 96 -1.60 7.35 -0.38
N GLY A 97 -1.67 8.68 -0.33
CA GLY A 97 -2.46 9.41 0.67
C GLY A 97 -1.89 9.39 2.10
N ALA A 98 -0.71 8.81 2.33
CA ALA A 98 -0.07 8.89 3.63
C ALA A 98 0.57 10.25 3.87
N ASP A 99 0.21 10.89 4.98
CA ASP A 99 0.79 12.17 5.39
C ASP A 99 1.92 12.02 6.40
N ARG A 100 1.97 10.88 7.12
CA ARG A 100 3.04 10.53 8.07
C ARG A 100 3.26 9.02 8.16
N TYR A 101 4.44 8.67 8.67
CA TYR A 101 4.81 7.33 9.08
C TYR A 101 5.25 7.29 10.54
N GLY A 102 5.05 6.13 11.16
CA GLY A 102 5.44 5.84 12.53
C GLY A 102 6.20 4.52 12.61
N ILE A 103 7.19 4.50 13.49
CA ILE A 103 8.05 3.34 13.74
C ILE A 103 7.79 2.84 15.15
N ALA A 104 7.51 1.55 15.28
CA ALA A 104 7.44 0.85 16.54
C ALA A 104 8.42 -0.32 16.57
N VAL A 105 9.07 -0.53 17.71
CA VAL A 105 10.02 -1.64 17.91
C VAL A 105 9.49 -2.55 19.02
N TYR A 106 9.57 -3.86 18.81
CA TYR A 106 9.15 -4.85 19.80
C TYR A 106 10.26 -5.06 20.84
N LEU A 107 10.00 -4.64 22.08
CA LEU A 107 10.95 -4.69 23.20
C LEU A 107 10.29 -5.29 24.43
N ALA A 108 10.94 -6.30 25.04
CA ALA A 108 10.49 -6.95 26.27
C ALA A 108 8.99 -7.37 26.24
N GLY A 109 8.57 -7.99 25.13
CA GLY A 109 7.20 -8.49 24.98
C GLY A 109 6.16 -7.44 24.56
N LYS A 110 6.55 -6.20 24.27
CA LYS A 110 5.61 -5.11 23.95
C LYS A 110 6.13 -4.24 22.79
N TRP A 111 5.22 -3.74 21.96
CA TRP A 111 5.54 -2.74 20.94
C TRP A 111 5.76 -1.36 21.58
N ARG A 112 6.84 -0.68 21.24
CA ARG A 112 7.16 0.67 21.69
C ARG A 112 7.37 1.60 20.51
N ILE A 113 6.58 2.67 20.44
CA ILE A 113 6.71 3.70 19.41
C ILE A 113 8.03 4.45 19.62
N GLN A 114 8.85 4.50 18.58
CA GLN A 114 10.10 5.27 18.53
C GLN A 114 9.87 6.67 17.97
N THR A 115 9.02 6.78 16.95
CA THR A 115 8.64 8.05 16.33
C THR A 115 7.34 7.89 15.55
N SER A 116 6.61 9.00 15.35
CA SER A 116 5.36 9.09 14.57
C SER A 116 5.30 10.34 13.69
N LYS A 117 6.46 10.95 13.44
CA LYS A 117 6.59 12.26 12.79
C LYS A 117 7.30 12.19 11.43
N ILE A 118 7.53 10.99 10.90
CA ILE A 118 8.26 10.81 9.65
C ILE A 118 7.37 11.22 8.48
N THR A 119 7.84 12.11 7.61
CA THR A 119 7.15 12.49 6.36
C THR A 119 7.75 11.79 5.14
N GLU A 120 9.02 11.39 5.24
CA GLU A 120 9.75 10.67 4.19
C GLU A 120 9.46 9.16 4.23
N THR A 121 10.01 8.43 3.26
CA THR A 121 9.93 6.97 3.17
C THR A 121 11.18 6.27 3.70
N THR A 122 11.85 6.89 4.66
CA THR A 122 13.09 6.39 5.26
C THR A 122 13.14 6.65 6.76
N TYR A 123 13.75 5.71 7.49
CA TYR A 123 14.05 5.82 8.91
C TYR A 123 15.45 5.31 9.18
N THR A 124 16.23 6.03 9.99
CA THR A 124 17.51 5.54 10.51
C THR A 124 17.42 5.40 12.02
N SER A 125 17.80 4.24 12.55
CA SER A 125 17.80 3.95 13.99
C SER A 125 18.78 4.85 14.76
N PRO A 126 18.70 4.94 16.10
CA PRO A 126 19.80 5.47 16.90
C PRO A 126 21.12 4.72 16.66
N LYS A 127 22.25 5.39 16.93
CA LYS A 127 23.62 4.84 16.84
C LYS A 127 23.89 3.79 17.91
N ASN A 128 24.92 2.98 17.66
CA ASN A 128 25.47 2.04 18.64
C ASN A 128 24.48 0.95 19.08
N LEU A 129 23.65 0.45 18.15
CA LEU A 129 22.87 -0.75 18.43
C LEU A 129 23.82 -1.91 18.73
N THR A 130 23.45 -2.77 19.68
CA THR A 130 24.30 -3.89 20.10
C THR A 130 24.39 -4.96 19.00
N PRO A 131 25.59 -5.27 18.47
CA PRO A 131 25.78 -6.39 17.54
C PRO A 131 25.29 -7.73 18.10
N GLY A 132 24.80 -8.61 17.22
CA GLY A 132 24.16 -9.88 17.56
C GLY A 132 22.75 -9.78 18.12
N LYS A 133 22.19 -8.57 18.28
CA LYS A 133 20.78 -8.40 18.68
C LYS A 133 19.87 -8.35 17.46
N THR A 134 18.73 -9.02 17.55
CA THR A 134 17.64 -8.95 16.57
C THR A 134 16.49 -8.09 17.09
N TYR A 135 16.01 -7.16 16.29
CA TYR A 135 14.87 -6.30 16.58
C TYR A 135 13.74 -6.57 15.59
N LYS A 136 12.48 -6.51 16.06
CA LYS A 136 11.30 -6.44 15.19
C LYS A 136 10.84 -5.01 15.07
N VAL A 137 10.64 -4.53 13.85
CA VAL A 137 10.28 -3.15 13.53
C VAL A 137 9.01 -3.12 12.70
N ALA A 138 7.99 -2.43 13.19
CA ALA A 138 6.73 -2.17 12.49
C ALA A 138 6.72 -0.74 11.97
N ILE A 139 6.25 -0.55 10.73
CA ILE A 139 6.10 0.75 10.08
C ILE A 139 4.62 0.98 9.79
N ALA A 140 4.02 1.97 10.44
CA ALA A 140 2.63 2.34 10.23
C ALA A 140 2.57 3.57 9.33
N ALA A 141 1.68 3.56 8.33
CA ALA A 141 1.33 4.76 7.59
C ALA A 141 0.08 5.41 8.21
N ARG A 142 0.02 6.74 8.17
CA ARG A 142 -1.16 7.52 8.53
C ARG A 142 -1.82 8.01 7.26
N VAL A 143 -3.00 7.47 6.95
CA VAL A 143 -3.79 7.85 5.79
C VAL A 143 -5.08 8.48 6.28
N ASN A 144 -5.39 9.69 5.83
CA ASN A 144 -6.58 10.46 6.26
C ASN A 144 -6.68 10.58 7.79
N GLY A 145 -5.55 10.88 8.45
CA GLY A 145 -5.48 11.02 9.90
C GLY A 145 -5.56 9.71 10.70
N LYS A 146 -5.73 8.56 10.06
CA LYS A 146 -5.85 7.24 10.71
C LYS A 146 -4.60 6.40 10.49
N TRP A 147 -4.11 5.79 11.57
CA TRP A 147 -2.97 4.86 11.54
C TRP A 147 -3.44 3.44 11.30
N ASP A 148 -2.80 2.72 10.36
CA ASP A 148 -3.02 1.28 10.17
C ASP A 148 -2.03 0.44 10.99
N THR A 149 -2.21 0.45 12.32
CA THR A 149 -1.31 -0.24 13.26
C THR A 149 -1.39 -1.77 13.14
N ALA A 150 -2.55 -2.30 12.76
CA ALA A 150 -2.76 -3.74 12.60
C ALA A 150 -1.92 -4.29 11.44
N ASN A 151 -1.96 -3.65 10.27
CA ASN A 151 -1.11 -4.07 9.15
C ASN A 151 0.36 -3.74 9.41
N ALA A 152 0.68 -2.68 10.13
CA ALA A 152 2.06 -2.38 10.53
C ALA A 152 2.68 -3.52 11.36
N ILE A 153 1.96 -4.02 12.37
CA ILE A 153 2.42 -5.13 13.22
C ILE A 153 2.48 -6.44 12.42
N LYS A 154 1.49 -6.67 11.55
CA LYS A 154 1.42 -7.87 10.70
C LYS A 154 2.56 -7.96 9.69
N ASN A 155 3.06 -6.83 9.19
CA ASN A 155 4.14 -6.75 8.20
C ASN A 155 5.45 -6.25 8.83
N ALA A 156 5.65 -6.46 10.13
CA ALA A 156 6.87 -6.04 10.80
C ALA A 156 8.09 -6.80 10.26
N VAL A 157 9.20 -6.08 10.06
CA VAL A 157 10.46 -6.65 9.59
C VAL A 157 11.39 -6.97 10.77
N THR A 158 12.26 -7.96 10.61
CA THR A 158 13.34 -8.23 11.55
C THR A 158 14.66 -7.67 11.05
N CYS A 159 15.49 -7.13 11.94
CA CYS A 159 16.86 -6.74 11.62
C CYS A 159 17.82 -7.27 12.69
N THR A 160 18.90 -7.93 12.25
CA THR A 160 19.95 -8.44 13.15
C THR A 160 21.20 -7.58 13.01
N ILE A 161 21.69 -7.00 14.10
CA ILE A 161 22.82 -6.08 14.04
C ILE A 161 24.11 -6.88 13.85
N GLY A 162 24.92 -6.56 12.83
CA GLY A 162 26.19 -7.23 12.58
C GLY A 162 26.15 -8.40 11.60
N ASP A 163 24.98 -8.78 11.09
CA ASP A 163 24.86 -9.72 9.98
C ASP A 163 24.68 -8.96 8.65
N ASN A 164 25.10 -9.57 7.54
CA ASN A 164 24.72 -9.13 6.18
C ASN A 164 23.20 -9.28 6.04
N ASN A 165 22.45 -8.27 6.50
CA ASN A 165 20.99 -8.20 6.42
C ASN A 165 20.54 -7.98 4.96
N SER A 166 20.81 -8.93 4.06
CA SER A 166 20.15 -8.98 2.76
C SER A 166 18.74 -9.53 2.95
N TYR A 167 17.78 -8.63 3.17
CA TYR A 167 16.34 -8.85 2.97
C TYR A 167 15.62 -9.80 3.94
N VAL A 168 14.52 -9.32 4.54
CA VAL A 168 13.52 -10.15 5.22
C VAL A 168 12.24 -10.08 4.39
N LYS A 169 11.87 -11.21 3.80
CA LYS A 169 10.64 -11.41 3.02
C LYS A 169 9.44 -10.92 3.86
N PRO A 170 8.59 -9.99 3.38
CA PRO A 170 7.33 -9.71 4.06
C PRO A 170 6.48 -10.98 4.05
N ASP A 171 5.88 -11.34 5.19
CA ASP A 171 5.10 -12.57 5.46
C ASP A 171 3.82 -12.74 4.60
N ARG A 172 3.68 -12.02 3.49
CA ARG A 172 2.49 -12.10 2.63
C ARG A 172 2.85 -12.26 1.16
N GLU A 173 2.81 -13.52 0.72
CA GLU A 173 2.43 -13.87 -0.64
C GLU A 173 1.02 -13.33 -0.92
N ILE A 174 0.91 -12.34 -1.79
CA ILE A 174 -0.38 -11.93 -2.32
C ILE A 174 -0.71 -12.92 -3.44
N LYS A 175 -1.57 -13.90 -3.15
CA LYS A 175 -2.20 -14.73 -4.19
C LYS A 175 -3.07 -13.82 -5.06
N TYR A 176 -2.53 -13.36 -6.18
CA TYR A 176 -3.38 -12.95 -7.29
C TYR A 176 -4.04 -14.21 -7.85
N GLY A 177 -5.34 -14.15 -8.12
CA GLY A 177 -6.06 -15.26 -8.75
C GLY A 177 -5.39 -15.68 -10.05
N SER A 178 -5.32 -17.00 -10.26
CA SER A 178 -4.75 -17.71 -11.41
C SER A 178 -3.66 -16.97 -12.21
N GLU A 179 -2.44 -17.01 -11.66
CA GLU A 179 -1.18 -17.30 -12.38
C GLU A 179 -0.50 -16.21 -13.22
N LEU A 180 -0.28 -15.00 -12.69
CA LEU A 180 0.73 -14.09 -13.27
C LEU A 180 1.57 -13.40 -12.18
N TYR A 181 2.90 -13.52 -12.30
CA TYR A 181 3.90 -12.80 -11.52
C TYR A 181 4.71 -11.91 -12.48
N VAL A 182 4.87 -10.63 -12.13
CA VAL A 182 5.74 -9.69 -12.88
C VAL A 182 6.70 -9.07 -11.89
N ILE A 183 8.00 -9.24 -12.14
CA ILE A 183 9.08 -8.53 -11.46
C ILE A 183 9.91 -7.93 -12.60
N ASP A 184 10.08 -6.61 -12.58
CA ASP A 184 10.93 -5.73 -13.42
C ASP A 184 11.63 -6.34 -14.66
N ASP A 185 11.41 -5.74 -15.84
CA ASP A 185 12.03 -5.90 -17.18
C ASP A 185 12.43 -7.31 -17.72
N GLU A 186 12.25 -8.40 -16.97
CA GLU A 186 12.35 -9.77 -17.46
C GLU A 186 11.18 -10.61 -16.93
N VAL A 187 10.25 -10.97 -17.82
CA VAL A 187 9.09 -11.80 -17.46
C VAL A 187 9.56 -13.24 -17.19
N THR A 188 9.73 -13.60 -15.93
CA THR A 188 9.89 -15.01 -15.52
C THR A 188 8.58 -15.53 -14.94
N MET A 189 7.94 -16.46 -15.64
CA MET A 189 6.69 -17.10 -15.23
C MET A 189 6.97 -18.33 -14.36
N TYR A 190 6.28 -18.47 -13.23
CA TYR A 190 6.35 -19.64 -12.34
C TYR A 190 4.96 -20.17 -12.01
N LEU A 191 4.81 -21.48 -11.92
CA LEU A 191 3.58 -22.15 -11.55
C LEU A 191 3.80 -23.11 -10.38
N GLY A 192 3.74 -22.56 -9.16
CA GLY A 192 3.84 -23.34 -7.93
C GLY A 192 5.25 -23.91 -7.67
N PRO A 193 5.42 -24.61 -6.52
CA PRO A 193 6.72 -24.78 -5.89
C PRO A 193 7.73 -25.62 -6.68
N ASP A 194 7.33 -26.46 -7.64
CA ASP A 194 8.24 -27.50 -8.17
C ASP A 194 8.10 -27.82 -9.68
N THR A 195 7.67 -26.90 -10.56
CA THR A 195 7.72 -27.17 -12.02
C THR A 195 7.99 -25.91 -12.84
N SER A 196 9.08 -25.90 -13.62
CA SER A 196 9.36 -24.88 -14.63
C SER A 196 9.15 -25.45 -16.03
N TYR A 197 8.48 -24.69 -16.90
CA TYR A 197 8.68 -24.82 -18.34
C TYR A 197 9.61 -23.69 -18.79
N GLY A 198 10.52 -24.05 -19.70
CA GLY A 198 11.75 -23.32 -20.00
C GLY A 198 11.62 -21.87 -20.45
N LYS A 199 12.80 -21.23 -20.51
CA LYS A 199 13.07 -19.84 -20.86
C LYS A 199 12.50 -19.47 -22.24
N VAL A 200 11.68 -18.41 -22.33
CA VAL A 200 11.33 -17.77 -23.60
C VAL A 200 11.88 -16.35 -23.57
N THR A 201 12.91 -16.11 -24.36
CA THR A 201 13.41 -14.77 -24.69
C THR A 201 12.67 -14.26 -25.92
N THR A 202 12.04 -13.09 -25.81
CA THR A 202 11.77 -12.21 -26.97
C THR A 202 12.95 -11.30 -27.21
#